data_AF-A0A327QTE7-F1
#
_entry.id   AF-A0A327QTE7-F1
#
_cell.length_a   1.000
_cell.length_b   1.000
_cell.length_c   1.000
_cell.angle_alpha   90.00
_cell.angle_beta   90.00
_cell.angle_gamma   90.00
#
_symmetry.space_group_name_H-M   'P 1'
#
loop_
_entity.id
_entity.type
_entity.pdbx_description
1 polymer ?
#
loop_
_entity_poly.entity_id
_entity_poly.type
_entity_poly.pdbx_seq_one_letter_code
_entity_poly.pdbx_strand_id
1 'polypeptide(L)'
;MADLFTYIVYFSTLLLSVVLIKMGYNKQTLKRNCKGHILFILLALIVLVIVSGLRYNVGADYPGYSFIFTEQPYNDDSLGMEIEYGFVLIVDTLNNIGLEVWTFFTFTAFTTCFLLFYSFRNYKFQLYLGVFFFITYGFYFFSFNAVRQAIAMSALAVAVAFIQERKLFPFLGVILIGGLMHKSLYLFLPLYFVLDKIKLSKYIWYGAFIISLALHFIPMTSIMNISSVFNVLADSQIDYSNFLEDNNSDLSVTGSLTLGYLARVGAGFIILVYYDKLTKLNPNYFPYFTLSLIGIFMYNSFSTIFFIGRINNYFLLFHVFTLAFIIDYLFRSKQKLMANAILLYFLILFFSNIYYSDNGSAPYKFIAF
;
A
#
# COMPACT_ATOMS: atom_id res chain seq x y z
N MET A 1 18.62 -1.87 15.84
CA MET A 1 19.32 -1.50 14.58
C MET A 1 19.32 -2.71 13.67
N ALA A 2 19.09 -2.51 12.37
CA ALA A 2 19.12 -3.59 11.39
C ALA A 2 20.52 -4.20 11.25
N ASP A 3 20.57 -5.53 11.13
CA ASP A 3 21.79 -6.27 10.85
C ASP A 3 22.08 -6.33 9.34
N LEU A 4 23.32 -6.67 8.98
CA LEU A 4 23.76 -6.77 7.59
C LEU A 4 22.89 -7.76 6.80
N PHE A 5 22.46 -8.85 7.44
CA PHE A 5 21.59 -9.86 6.83
C PHE A 5 20.27 -9.26 6.36
N THR A 6 19.62 -8.43 7.18
CA THR A 6 18.38 -7.73 6.82
C THR A 6 18.56 -6.86 5.57
N TYR A 7 19.65 -6.09 5.50
CA TYR A 7 19.96 -5.27 4.32
C TYR A 7 20.13 -6.12 3.06
N ILE A 8 20.86 -7.24 3.16
CA ILE A 8 21.08 -8.16 2.03
C ILE A 8 19.75 -8.73 1.54
N VAL A 9 18.90 -9.23 2.44
CA VAL A 9 17.60 -9.82 2.08
C VAL A 9 16.73 -8.80 1.35
N TYR A 10 16.52 -7.62 1.92
CA TYR A 10 15.61 -6.64 1.32
C TYR A 10 16.18 -6.00 0.05
N PHE A 11 17.48 -5.71 0.00
CA PHE A 11 18.09 -5.13 -1.20
C PHE A 11 18.15 -6.13 -2.36
N SER A 12 18.45 -7.41 -2.08
CA SER A 12 18.39 -8.46 -3.10
C SER A 12 16.97 -8.71 -3.59
N THR A 13 15.97 -8.68 -2.71
CA THR A 13 14.54 -8.75 -3.06
C THR A 13 14.16 -7.63 -4.05
N LEU A 14 14.54 -6.38 -3.74
CA LEU A 14 14.32 -5.23 -4.60
C LEU A 14 15.00 -5.39 -5.96
N LEU A 15 16.30 -5.72 -5.97
CA LEU A 15 17.08 -5.84 -7.19
C LEU A 15 16.56 -6.96 -8.09
N LEU A 16 16.38 -8.17 -7.53
CA LEU A 16 15.96 -9.35 -8.28
C LEU A 16 14.56 -9.15 -8.86
N SER A 17 13.59 -8.69 -8.07
CA SER A 17 12.23 -8.46 -8.56
C SER A 17 12.19 -7.45 -9.71
N VAL A 18 12.87 -6.30 -9.57
CA VAL A 18 12.95 -5.27 -10.62
C VAL A 18 13.64 -5.78 -11.89
N VAL A 19 14.76 -6.50 -11.75
CA VAL A 19 15.51 -7.05 -12.90
C VAL A 19 14.69 -8.12 -13.63
N LEU A 20 14.09 -9.06 -12.90
CA LEU A 20 13.25 -10.11 -13.48
C LEU A 20 12.07 -9.50 -14.25
N ILE A 21 11.38 -8.51 -13.70
CA ILE A 21 10.27 -7.84 -14.40
C ILE A 21 10.74 -7.14 -15.68
N LYS A 22 11.89 -6.44 -15.63
CA LYS A 22 12.48 -5.82 -16.82
C LYS A 22 12.83 -6.84 -17.90
N MET A 23 13.38 -8.00 -17.51
CA MET A 23 13.69 -9.09 -18.44
C MET A 23 12.43 -9.68 -19.06
N GLY A 24 11.37 -9.87 -18.26
CA GLY A 24 10.07 -10.35 -18.72
C GLY A 24 9.45 -9.43 -19.76
N TYR A 25 9.38 -8.13 -19.48
CA TYR A 25 8.78 -7.15 -20.39
C TYR A 25 9.78 -6.49 -21.37
N ASN A 26 10.95 -7.08 -21.58
CA ASN A 26 11.85 -6.67 -22.65
C ASN A 26 11.24 -7.00 -24.03
N LYS A 27 11.30 -6.03 -24.96
CA LYS A 27 10.82 -6.18 -26.35
C LYS A 27 11.39 -7.42 -27.04
N GLN A 28 12.65 -7.79 -26.77
CA GLN A 28 13.26 -9.00 -27.36
C GLN A 28 12.65 -10.29 -26.79
N THR A 29 12.46 -10.37 -25.48
CA THR A 29 11.82 -11.52 -24.80
C THR A 29 10.41 -11.74 -25.33
N LEU A 30 9.62 -10.67 -25.43
CA LEU A 30 8.27 -10.71 -25.98
C LEU A 30 8.21 -11.17 -27.44
N LYS A 31 9.24 -10.86 -28.26
CA LYS A 31 9.32 -11.29 -29.66
C LYS A 31 9.79 -12.74 -29.83
N ARG A 32 10.73 -13.22 -29.00
CA ARG A 32 11.35 -14.54 -29.15
C ARG A 32 10.52 -15.67 -28.53
N ASN A 33 9.80 -15.41 -27.44
CA ASN A 33 9.07 -16.44 -26.72
C ASN A 33 7.79 -15.87 -26.09
N CYS A 34 6.64 -16.20 -26.69
CA CYS A 34 5.33 -15.73 -26.24
C CYS A 34 5.01 -16.08 -24.78
N LYS A 35 5.62 -17.12 -24.20
CA LYS A 35 5.38 -17.54 -22.80
C LYS A 35 6.54 -17.24 -21.85
N GLY A 36 7.75 -17.05 -22.36
CA GLY A 36 8.95 -16.83 -21.54
C GLY A 36 8.88 -15.61 -20.62
N HIS A 37 8.14 -14.57 -21.03
CA HIS A 37 7.92 -13.40 -20.17
C HIS A 37 7.15 -13.73 -18.89
N ILE A 38 6.17 -14.65 -18.96
CA ILE A 38 5.34 -15.05 -17.81
C ILE A 38 6.22 -15.67 -16.73
N LEU A 39 7.19 -16.51 -17.11
CA LEU A 39 8.13 -17.12 -16.18
C LEU A 39 8.89 -16.05 -15.37
N PHE A 40 9.43 -15.03 -16.02
CA PHE A 40 10.13 -13.95 -15.33
C PHE A 40 9.22 -13.16 -14.37
N ILE A 41 7.97 -12.92 -14.75
CA ILE A 41 7.00 -12.24 -13.88
C ILE A 41 6.62 -13.11 -12.68
N LEU A 42 6.43 -14.42 -12.88
CA LEU A 42 6.18 -15.37 -11.81
C LEU A 42 7.37 -15.47 -10.86
N LEU A 43 8.60 -15.52 -11.37
CA LEU A 43 9.81 -15.51 -10.53
C LEU A 43 9.91 -14.23 -9.70
N ALA A 44 9.62 -13.06 -10.29
CA ALA A 44 9.62 -11.79 -9.56
C ALA A 44 8.56 -11.76 -8.45
N LEU A 45 7.37 -12.32 -8.71
CA LEU A 45 6.31 -12.49 -7.72
C LEU A 45 6.77 -13.41 -6.59
N ILE A 46 7.35 -14.58 -6.92
CA ILE A 46 7.82 -15.56 -5.95
C ILE A 46 8.90 -14.99 -5.04
N VAL A 47 9.83 -14.17 -5.55
CA VAL A 47 10.85 -13.50 -4.74
C VAL A 47 10.23 -12.66 -3.63
N LEU A 48 9.19 -11.87 -3.93
CA LEU A 48 8.46 -11.09 -2.93
C LEU A 48 7.69 -12.00 -1.96
N VAL A 49 7.04 -13.05 -2.47
CA VAL A 49 6.24 -13.94 -1.65
C VAL A 49 7.10 -14.73 -0.66
N ILE A 50 8.29 -15.20 -1.06
CA ILE A 50 9.20 -15.94 -0.18
C ILE A 50 9.66 -15.05 0.98
N VAL A 51 10.05 -13.81 0.69
CA VAL A 51 10.58 -12.89 1.71
C VAL A 51 9.47 -12.34 2.61
N SER A 52 8.24 -12.19 2.12
CA SER A 52 7.12 -11.78 2.97
C SER A 52 6.48 -12.93 3.73
N GLY A 53 6.43 -14.11 3.11
CA GLY A 53 5.65 -15.27 3.56
C GLY A 53 6.42 -16.19 4.50
N LEU A 54 7.72 -16.38 4.28
CA LEU A 54 8.57 -17.25 5.09
C LEU A 54 9.33 -16.50 6.18
N ARG A 55 8.90 -15.28 6.51
CA ARG A 55 9.45 -14.50 7.63
C ARG A 55 9.09 -15.17 8.97
N TYR A 56 9.96 -15.03 9.96
CA TYR A 56 9.71 -15.49 11.32
C TYR A 56 9.90 -14.35 12.31
N ASN A 57 8.84 -13.97 13.02
CA ASN A 57 8.85 -12.89 14.01
C ASN A 57 9.41 -11.56 13.48
N VAL A 58 9.15 -11.26 12.20
CA VAL A 58 9.46 -9.99 11.53
C VAL A 58 8.14 -9.26 11.31
N GLY A 59 8.04 -7.98 11.62
CA GLY A 59 6.79 -7.23 11.59
C GLY A 59 6.14 -7.16 12.97
N ALA A 60 5.75 -5.95 13.38
CA ALA A 60 5.09 -5.66 14.65
C ALA A 60 3.86 -6.55 14.92
N ASP A 61 3.05 -6.85 13.89
CA ASP A 61 1.81 -7.62 14.10
C ASP A 61 2.03 -9.14 13.97
N TYR A 62 3.24 -9.63 13.65
CA TYR A 62 3.50 -11.07 13.48
C TYR A 62 3.01 -11.91 14.69
N PRO A 63 3.32 -11.54 15.94
CA PRO A 63 2.88 -12.31 17.10
C PRO A 63 1.34 -12.35 17.22
N GLY A 64 0.66 -11.23 16.94
CA GLY A 64 -0.79 -11.16 16.99
C GLY A 64 -1.46 -12.07 15.97
N TYR A 65 -0.99 -12.05 14.72
CA TYR A 65 -1.51 -12.97 13.69
C TYR A 65 -1.17 -14.43 14.01
N SER A 66 -0.01 -14.71 14.61
CA SER A 66 0.36 -16.06 15.01
C SER A 66 -0.53 -16.59 16.13
N PHE A 67 -0.83 -15.76 17.12
CA PHE A 67 -1.79 -16.07 18.18
C PHE A 67 -3.19 -16.34 17.62
N ILE A 68 -3.69 -15.48 16.73
CA ILE A 68 -5.01 -15.67 16.12
C ILE A 68 -5.06 -16.97 15.31
N PHE A 69 -3.98 -17.29 14.58
CA PHE A 69 -3.92 -18.52 13.79
C PHE A 69 -3.92 -19.77 14.66
N THR A 70 -3.15 -19.80 15.75
CA THR A 70 -2.97 -20.99 16.59
C THR A 70 -4.11 -21.19 17.58
N GLU A 71 -4.56 -20.12 18.24
CA GLU A 71 -5.51 -20.21 19.35
C GLU A 71 -6.97 -20.03 18.90
N GLN A 72 -7.19 -19.51 17.68
CA GLN A 72 -8.51 -19.22 17.11
C GLN A 72 -9.50 -18.58 18.12
N PRO A 73 -9.10 -17.48 18.81
CA PRO A 73 -9.85 -16.90 19.93
C PRO A 73 -11.23 -16.38 19.53
N TYR A 74 -11.47 -16.16 18.24
CA TYR A 74 -12.77 -15.77 17.69
C TYR A 74 -13.83 -16.88 17.75
N ASN A 75 -13.45 -18.12 18.10
CA ASN A 75 -14.41 -19.21 18.38
C ASN A 75 -14.98 -19.15 19.81
N ASP A 76 -14.38 -18.33 20.68
CA ASP A 76 -14.86 -18.09 22.03
C ASP A 76 -15.66 -16.78 22.06
N ASP A 77 -16.99 -16.90 22.00
CA ASP A 77 -17.91 -15.76 22.05
C ASP A 77 -17.70 -14.89 23.31
N SER A 78 -17.15 -15.45 24.40
CA SER A 78 -16.89 -14.70 25.64
C SER A 78 -15.76 -13.68 25.50
N LEU A 79 -14.87 -13.85 24.51
CA LEU A 79 -13.79 -12.91 24.20
C LEU A 79 -14.28 -11.72 23.36
N GLY A 80 -15.49 -11.78 22.79
CA GLY A 80 -16.06 -10.70 21.98
C GLY A 80 -15.21 -10.29 20.78
N MET A 81 -14.35 -11.19 20.28
CA MET A 81 -13.40 -10.87 19.22
C MET A 81 -14.06 -10.96 17.85
N GLU A 82 -14.41 -9.82 17.27
CA GLU A 82 -14.92 -9.76 15.91
C GLU A 82 -13.79 -9.60 14.88
N ILE A 83 -13.66 -10.58 13.98
CA ILE A 83 -12.70 -10.59 12.89
C ILE A 83 -13.44 -10.67 11.54
N GLU A 84 -12.88 -10.08 10.48
CA GLU A 84 -13.50 -10.16 9.16
C GLU A 84 -13.61 -11.60 8.65
N TYR A 85 -14.79 -11.94 8.13
CA TYR A 85 -15.15 -13.29 7.70
C TYR A 85 -14.16 -13.92 6.72
N GLY A 86 -13.66 -13.16 5.74
CA GLY A 86 -12.71 -13.68 4.76
C GLY A 86 -11.37 -14.09 5.40
N PHE A 87 -10.95 -13.37 6.44
CA PHE A 87 -9.75 -13.74 7.19
C PHE A 87 -9.98 -15.02 8.00
N VAL A 88 -11.10 -15.12 8.73
CA VAL A 88 -11.46 -16.32 9.52
C VAL A 88 -11.51 -17.55 8.63
N LEU A 89 -12.19 -17.44 7.47
CA LEU A 89 -12.28 -18.53 6.51
C LEU A 89 -10.91 -19.05 6.06
N ILE A 90 -9.93 -18.16 5.83
CA ILE A 90 -8.57 -18.57 5.46
C ILE A 90 -7.89 -19.29 6.61
N VAL A 91 -7.93 -18.72 7.83
CA VAL A 91 -7.30 -19.31 9.02
C VAL A 91 -7.88 -20.69 9.30
N ASP A 92 -9.21 -20.82 9.32
CA ASP A 92 -9.89 -22.09 9.57
C ASP A 92 -9.57 -23.12 8.48
N THR A 93 -9.56 -22.71 7.22
CA THR A 93 -9.25 -23.63 6.11
C THR A 93 -7.85 -24.19 6.26
N LEU A 94 -6.85 -23.34 6.53
CA LEU A 94 -5.45 -23.75 6.67
C LEU A 94 -5.22 -24.62 7.92
N ASN A 95 -5.83 -24.26 9.05
CA ASN A 95 -5.76 -25.07 10.27
C ASN A 95 -6.44 -26.44 10.09
N ASN A 96 -7.62 -26.50 9.47
CA ASN A 96 -8.38 -27.74 9.29
C ASN A 96 -7.65 -28.77 8.40
N ILE A 97 -6.76 -28.31 7.50
CA ILE A 97 -5.91 -29.20 6.69
C ILE A 97 -4.53 -29.47 7.32
N GLY A 98 -4.31 -29.02 8.56
CA GLY A 98 -3.10 -29.29 9.34
C GLY A 98 -1.87 -28.49 8.91
N LEU A 99 -2.05 -27.31 8.31
CA LEU A 99 -0.94 -26.44 7.93
C LEU A 99 -0.54 -25.47 9.05
N GLU A 100 0.72 -25.06 9.04
CA GLU A 100 1.31 -24.17 10.04
C GLU A 100 1.12 -22.69 9.69
N VAL A 101 1.31 -21.80 10.67
CA VAL A 101 1.13 -20.34 10.57
C VAL A 101 1.88 -19.67 9.40
N TRP A 102 3.06 -20.18 9.01
CA TRP A 102 3.82 -19.60 7.89
C TRP A 102 3.08 -19.76 6.55
N THR A 103 2.19 -20.75 6.42
CA THR A 103 1.35 -20.92 5.23
C THR A 103 0.33 -19.79 5.10
N PHE A 104 -0.21 -19.31 6.22
CA PHE A 104 -1.09 -18.14 6.26
C PHE A 104 -0.35 -16.87 5.81
N PHE A 105 0.85 -16.62 6.34
CA PHE A 105 1.67 -15.49 5.90
C PHE A 105 2.06 -15.59 4.42
N THR A 106 2.33 -16.79 3.93
CA THR A 106 2.65 -17.04 2.52
C THR A 106 1.43 -16.80 1.62
N PHE A 107 0.25 -17.26 2.03
CA PHE A 107 -1.01 -17.03 1.30
C PHE A 107 -1.36 -15.54 1.19
N THR A 108 -1.27 -14.82 2.31
CA THR A 108 -1.55 -13.37 2.35
C THR A 108 -0.53 -12.56 1.57
N ALA A 109 0.75 -12.92 1.64
CA ALA A 109 1.82 -12.34 0.82
C ALA A 109 1.59 -12.56 -0.68
N PHE A 110 1.25 -13.80 -1.07
CA PHE A 110 0.91 -14.14 -2.44
C PHE A 110 -0.27 -13.33 -2.94
N THR A 111 -1.37 -13.29 -2.18
CA THR A 111 -2.60 -12.57 -2.56
C THR A 111 -2.32 -11.08 -2.75
N THR A 112 -1.62 -10.45 -1.80
CA THR A 112 -1.25 -9.02 -1.87
C THR A 112 -0.41 -8.73 -3.11
N CYS A 113 0.70 -9.46 -3.29
CA CYS A 113 1.62 -9.22 -4.40
C CYS A 113 0.98 -9.56 -5.75
N PHE A 114 0.16 -10.60 -5.83
CA PHE A 114 -0.56 -10.97 -7.04
C PHE A 114 -1.54 -9.88 -7.46
N LEU A 115 -2.36 -9.37 -6.53
CA LEU A 115 -3.30 -8.28 -6.80
C LEU A 115 -2.56 -7.01 -7.23
N LEU A 116 -1.44 -6.67 -6.57
CA LEU A 116 -0.59 -5.58 -6.99
C LEU A 116 -0.09 -5.78 -8.44
N PHE A 117 0.46 -6.94 -8.78
CA PHE A 117 0.95 -7.21 -10.14
C PHE A 117 -0.19 -7.13 -11.17
N TYR A 118 -1.36 -7.68 -10.84
CA TYR A 118 -2.54 -7.66 -11.69
C TYR A 118 -3.12 -6.25 -11.90
N SER A 119 -3.00 -5.36 -10.90
CA SER A 119 -3.43 -3.95 -11.03
C SER A 119 -2.63 -3.18 -12.09
N PHE A 120 -1.39 -3.62 -12.38
CA PHE A 120 -0.54 -3.08 -13.45
C PHE A 120 -0.75 -3.73 -14.82
N ARG A 121 -1.79 -4.57 -15.02
CA ARG A 121 -2.03 -5.27 -16.30
C ARG A 121 -2.10 -4.33 -17.51
N ASN A 122 -2.66 -3.14 -17.34
CA ASN A 122 -2.79 -2.11 -18.39
C ASN A 122 -1.49 -1.29 -18.55
N TYR A 123 -0.53 -1.46 -17.64
CA TYR A 123 0.73 -0.71 -17.54
C TYR A 123 1.92 -1.65 -17.31
N LYS A 124 1.91 -2.79 -18.01
CA LYS A 124 2.88 -3.87 -17.80
C LYS A 124 4.34 -3.44 -17.92
N PHE A 125 4.63 -2.49 -18.81
CA PHE A 125 5.99 -1.96 -18.99
C PHE A 125 6.45 -1.09 -17.82
N GLN A 126 5.54 -0.58 -17.00
CA GLN A 126 5.83 0.23 -15.82
C GLN A 126 5.83 -0.61 -14.53
N LEU A 127 5.45 -1.89 -14.58
CA LEU A 127 5.38 -2.75 -13.39
C LEU A 127 6.70 -2.82 -12.62
N TYR A 128 7.87 -2.80 -13.30
CA TYR A 128 9.15 -2.81 -12.59
C TYR A 128 9.36 -1.57 -11.71
N LEU A 129 8.85 -0.40 -12.14
CA LEU A 129 8.84 0.82 -11.34
C LEU A 129 7.76 0.75 -10.26
N GLY A 130 6.61 0.15 -10.57
CA GLY A 130 5.57 -0.14 -9.58
C GLY A 130 6.09 -0.97 -8.42
N VAL A 131 6.80 -2.08 -8.70
CA VAL A 131 7.41 -2.92 -7.66
C VAL A 131 8.54 -2.19 -6.93
N PHE A 132 9.37 -1.41 -7.65
CA PHE A 132 10.36 -0.55 -7.02
C PHE A 132 9.71 0.37 -5.96
N PHE A 133 8.70 1.15 -6.36
CA PHE A 133 8.02 2.07 -5.43
C PHE A 133 7.20 1.35 -4.37
N PHE A 134 6.60 0.19 -4.66
CA PHE A 134 5.90 -0.60 -3.64
C PHE A 134 6.82 -0.98 -2.48
N ILE A 135 8.07 -1.35 -2.78
CA ILE A 135 9.09 -1.68 -1.78
C ILE A 135 9.64 -0.39 -1.15
N THR A 136 10.17 0.54 -1.95
CA THR A 136 10.91 1.70 -1.42
C THR A 136 10.03 2.77 -0.78
N TYR A 137 8.74 2.84 -1.14
CA TYR A 137 7.76 3.70 -0.47
C TYR A 137 7.32 3.11 0.88
N GLY A 138 7.60 1.83 1.14
CA GLY A 138 7.32 1.14 2.41
C GLY A 138 6.05 0.29 2.43
N PHE A 139 5.27 0.23 1.34
CA PHE A 139 4.04 -0.59 1.30
C PHE A 139 4.32 -2.09 1.40
N TYR A 140 5.49 -2.54 0.97
CA TYR A 140 5.93 -3.92 1.18
C TYR A 140 6.10 -4.24 2.67
N PHE A 141 6.73 -3.36 3.46
CA PHE A 141 6.85 -3.55 4.91
C PHE A 141 5.52 -3.39 5.62
N PHE A 142 4.68 -2.44 5.19
CA PHE A 142 3.31 -2.30 5.68
C PHE A 142 2.52 -3.61 5.52
N SER A 143 2.73 -4.33 4.42
CA SER A 143 2.07 -5.63 4.18
C SER A 143 2.48 -6.74 5.15
N PHE A 144 3.54 -6.56 5.96
CA PHE A 144 3.93 -7.54 6.99
C PHE A 144 3.10 -7.39 8.27
N ASN A 145 2.50 -6.21 8.47
CA ASN A 145 1.72 -5.89 9.67
C ASN A 145 0.24 -5.93 9.34
N ALA A 146 -0.26 -4.93 8.61
CA ALA A 146 -1.67 -4.84 8.29
C ALA A 146 -2.07 -5.75 7.12
N VAL A 147 -1.82 -7.07 7.21
CA VAL A 147 -1.97 -8.06 6.13
C VAL A 147 -3.36 -8.02 5.49
N ARG A 148 -4.41 -7.91 6.33
CA ARG A 148 -5.82 -7.76 5.91
C ARG A 148 -6.02 -6.50 5.08
N GLN A 149 -5.54 -5.38 5.59
CA GLN A 149 -5.62 -4.09 4.93
C GLN A 149 -4.77 -4.03 3.65
N ALA A 150 -3.60 -4.65 3.62
CA ALA A 150 -2.72 -4.69 2.45
C ALA A 150 -3.36 -5.45 1.27
N ILE A 151 -4.08 -6.55 1.55
CA ILE A 151 -4.90 -7.25 0.54
C ILE A 151 -6.00 -6.32 0.03
N ALA A 152 -6.74 -5.66 0.92
CA ALA A 152 -7.81 -4.75 0.54
C ALA A 152 -7.31 -3.53 -0.27
N MET A 153 -6.16 -2.97 0.09
CA MET A 153 -5.52 -1.89 -0.66
C MET A 153 -5.09 -2.35 -2.07
N SER A 154 -4.51 -3.54 -2.17
CA SER A 154 -4.14 -4.12 -3.48
C SER A 154 -5.38 -4.46 -4.32
N ALA A 155 -6.47 -4.91 -3.69
CA ALA A 155 -7.77 -5.10 -4.33
C ALA A 155 -8.34 -3.76 -4.83
N LEU A 156 -8.25 -2.67 -4.07
CA LEU A 156 -8.64 -1.34 -4.52
C LEU A 156 -7.86 -0.92 -5.77
N ALA A 157 -6.55 -1.18 -5.82
CA ALA A 157 -5.73 -0.89 -7.00
C ALA A 157 -6.20 -1.67 -8.24
N VAL A 158 -6.62 -2.93 -8.08
CA VAL A 158 -7.26 -3.72 -9.15
C VAL A 158 -8.62 -3.13 -9.54
N ALA A 159 -9.43 -2.73 -8.56
CA ALA A 159 -10.74 -2.14 -8.77
C ALA A 159 -10.66 -0.85 -9.60
N VAL A 160 -9.67 0.02 -9.35
CA VAL A 160 -9.44 1.24 -10.14
C VAL A 160 -9.15 0.94 -11.61
N ALA A 161 -8.42 -0.15 -11.90
CA ALA A 161 -8.22 -0.57 -13.28
C ALA A 161 -9.55 -1.00 -13.95
N PHE A 162 -10.52 -1.53 -13.20
CA PHE A 162 -11.86 -1.81 -13.72
C PHE A 162 -12.75 -0.55 -13.86
N ILE A 163 -12.55 0.47 -13.03
CA ILE A 163 -13.17 1.80 -13.22
C ILE A 163 -12.73 2.37 -14.57
N GLN A 164 -11.43 2.36 -14.85
CA GLN A 164 -10.87 2.82 -16.12
C GLN A 164 -11.45 2.05 -17.32
N GLU A 165 -11.62 0.74 -17.18
CA GLU A 165 -12.21 -0.13 -18.20
C GLU A 165 -13.74 -0.04 -18.30
N ARG A 166 -14.41 0.77 -17.47
CA ARG A 166 -15.87 0.87 -17.39
C ARG A 166 -16.58 -0.47 -17.11
N LYS A 167 -15.95 -1.32 -16.30
CA LYS A 167 -16.44 -2.67 -15.96
C LYS A 167 -17.00 -2.72 -14.54
N LEU A 168 -18.29 -2.45 -14.39
CA LEU A 168 -18.97 -2.40 -13.09
C LEU A 168 -18.94 -3.75 -12.37
N PHE A 169 -19.30 -4.85 -13.02
CA PHE A 169 -19.41 -6.14 -12.32
C PHE A 169 -18.06 -6.66 -11.80
N PRO A 170 -16.96 -6.64 -12.59
CA PRO A 170 -15.62 -6.94 -12.05
C PRO A 170 -15.19 -5.99 -10.93
N PHE A 171 -15.51 -4.70 -11.03
CA PHE A 171 -15.26 -3.74 -9.94
C PHE A 171 -16.00 -4.15 -8.65
N LEU A 172 -17.31 -4.41 -8.74
CA LEU A 172 -18.12 -4.84 -7.60
C LEU A 172 -17.59 -6.14 -7.02
N GLY A 173 -17.28 -7.13 -7.85
CA GLY A 173 -16.71 -8.40 -7.39
C GLY A 173 -15.43 -8.22 -6.59
N VAL A 174 -14.50 -7.38 -7.06
CA VAL A 174 -13.24 -7.12 -6.35
C VAL A 174 -13.45 -6.37 -5.04
N ILE A 175 -14.32 -5.35 -5.01
CA ILE A 175 -14.62 -4.61 -3.78
C ILE A 175 -15.37 -5.49 -2.77
N LEU A 176 -16.35 -6.29 -3.22
CA LEU A 176 -17.13 -7.19 -2.37
C LEU A 176 -16.25 -8.27 -1.74
N ILE A 177 -15.45 -8.97 -2.55
CA ILE A 177 -14.54 -10.03 -2.08
C ILE A 177 -13.41 -9.44 -1.25
N GLY A 178 -12.79 -8.35 -1.69
CA GLY A 178 -11.70 -7.70 -0.94
C GLY A 178 -12.18 -7.13 0.40
N GLY A 179 -13.43 -6.67 0.48
CA GLY A 179 -14.00 -6.19 1.72
C GLY A 179 -14.31 -7.29 2.75
N LEU A 180 -14.37 -8.55 2.32
CA LEU A 180 -14.40 -9.70 3.23
C LEU A 180 -13.07 -9.84 4.00
N MET A 181 -11.96 -9.31 3.45
CA MET A 181 -10.67 -9.28 4.14
C MET A 181 -10.53 -8.06 5.04
N HIS A 182 -11.07 -6.91 4.62
CA HIS A 182 -11.06 -5.70 5.42
C HIS A 182 -12.22 -4.76 5.03
N LYS A 183 -13.16 -4.55 5.96
CA LYS A 183 -14.46 -3.88 5.69
C LYS A 183 -14.32 -2.45 5.16
N SER A 184 -13.25 -1.74 5.51
CA SER A 184 -13.05 -0.36 5.07
C SER A 184 -12.93 -0.23 3.54
N LEU A 185 -12.69 -1.32 2.81
CA LEU A 185 -12.72 -1.32 1.34
C LEU A 185 -14.11 -0.93 0.79
N TYR A 186 -15.19 -1.22 1.52
CA TYR A 186 -16.55 -0.87 1.11
C TYR A 186 -16.78 0.63 1.02
N LEU A 187 -16.01 1.45 1.75
CA LEU A 187 -16.05 2.92 1.64
C LEU A 187 -15.73 3.41 0.21
N PHE A 188 -15.05 2.58 -0.59
CA PHE A 188 -14.64 2.91 -1.95
C PHE A 188 -15.65 2.47 -3.02
N LEU A 189 -16.79 1.86 -2.65
CA LEU A 189 -17.88 1.52 -3.58
C LEU A 189 -18.34 2.72 -4.43
N PRO A 190 -18.52 3.95 -3.88
CA PRO A 190 -18.96 5.09 -4.67
C PRO A 190 -17.95 5.52 -5.75
N LEU A 191 -16.65 5.17 -5.61
CA LEU A 191 -15.60 5.64 -6.53
C LEU A 191 -15.90 5.31 -7.99
N TYR A 192 -16.54 4.17 -8.27
CA TYR A 192 -16.89 3.80 -9.65
C TYR A 192 -17.73 4.87 -10.36
N PHE A 193 -18.62 5.54 -9.63
CA PHE A 193 -19.57 6.51 -10.17
C PHE A 193 -19.06 7.95 -10.14
N VAL A 194 -18.09 8.25 -9.27
CA VAL A 194 -17.64 9.63 -9.01
C VAL A 194 -16.22 9.91 -9.48
N LEU A 195 -15.32 8.92 -9.53
CA LEU A 195 -13.88 9.17 -9.69
C LEU A 195 -13.56 9.92 -10.99
N ASP A 196 -14.18 9.52 -12.11
CA ASP A 196 -13.96 10.17 -13.40
C ASP A 196 -14.62 11.55 -13.54
N LYS A 197 -15.43 11.96 -12.55
CA LYS A 197 -16.08 13.27 -12.50
C LYS A 197 -15.25 14.31 -11.75
N ILE A 198 -14.20 13.91 -11.01
CA ILE A 198 -13.34 14.80 -10.20
C ILE A 198 -12.31 15.54 -11.10
N LYS A 199 -12.77 16.15 -12.19
CA LYS A 199 -11.91 16.81 -13.18
C LYS A 199 -11.54 18.22 -12.73
N LEU A 200 -10.64 18.31 -11.75
CA LEU A 200 -10.16 19.58 -11.21
C LEU A 200 -8.95 20.11 -12.00
N SER A 201 -8.87 21.44 -12.12
CA SER A 201 -7.72 22.10 -12.73
C SER A 201 -6.49 21.98 -11.82
N LYS A 202 -5.28 22.02 -12.39
CA LYS A 202 -4.03 21.99 -11.61
C LYS A 202 -3.95 23.09 -10.55
N TYR A 203 -4.54 24.26 -10.81
CA TYR A 203 -4.53 25.39 -9.88
C TYR A 203 -5.37 25.11 -8.62
N ILE A 204 -6.49 24.39 -8.78
CA ILE A 204 -7.28 23.93 -7.63
C ILE A 204 -6.44 22.94 -6.81
N TRP A 205 -5.76 21.99 -7.46
CA TRP A 205 -4.87 21.06 -6.76
C TRP A 205 -3.71 21.79 -6.05
N TYR A 206 -3.11 22.82 -6.65
CA TYR A 206 -2.09 23.65 -5.97
C TYR A 206 -2.64 24.38 -4.75
N GLY A 207 -3.81 25.01 -4.87
CA GLY A 207 -4.47 25.68 -3.74
C GLY A 207 -4.78 24.70 -2.61
N ALA A 208 -5.36 23.54 -2.94
CA ALA A 208 -5.65 22.49 -1.97
C ALA A 208 -4.39 21.92 -1.30
N PHE A 209 -3.27 21.76 -2.03
CA PHE A 209 -2.01 21.34 -1.44
C PHE A 209 -1.49 22.35 -0.41
N ILE A 210 -1.49 23.65 -0.74
CA ILE A 210 -1.05 24.71 0.17
C ILE A 210 -1.94 24.77 1.41
N ILE A 211 -3.27 24.72 1.23
CA ILE A 211 -4.22 24.68 2.35
C ILE A 211 -3.94 23.45 3.21
N SER A 212 -3.76 22.27 2.60
CA SER A 212 -3.51 21.04 3.35
C SER A 212 -2.23 21.09 4.20
N LEU A 213 -1.19 21.77 3.73
CA LEU A 213 0.04 21.99 4.49
C LEU A 213 -0.17 22.93 5.68
N ALA A 214 -1.00 23.96 5.54
CA ALA A 214 -1.37 24.83 6.65
C ALA A 214 -2.17 24.07 7.72
N LEU A 215 -3.07 23.17 7.29
CA LEU A 215 -3.86 22.33 8.19
C LEU A 215 -3.01 21.36 9.02
N HIS A 216 -1.82 20.95 8.57
CA HIS A 216 -0.90 20.09 9.35
C HIS A 216 -0.53 20.68 10.72
N PHE A 217 -0.46 22.00 10.80
CA PHE A 217 -0.09 22.72 12.02
C PHE A 217 -1.28 22.98 12.96
N ILE A 218 -2.49 22.55 12.57
CA ILE A 218 -3.70 22.71 13.36
C ILE A 218 -4.03 21.37 14.02
N PRO A 219 -4.19 21.32 15.36
CA PRO A 219 -4.59 20.09 16.05
C PRO A 219 -6.05 19.77 15.74
N MET A 220 -6.28 18.99 14.69
CA MET A 220 -7.62 18.62 14.24
C MET A 220 -8.42 17.87 15.30
N THR A 221 -7.75 17.16 16.21
CA THR A 221 -8.34 16.49 17.36
C THR A 221 -9.05 17.45 18.33
N SER A 222 -8.62 18.71 18.40
CA SER A 222 -9.26 19.73 19.24
C SER A 222 -10.48 20.38 18.58
N ILE A 223 -10.65 20.21 17.26
CA ILE A 223 -11.72 20.84 16.47
C ILE A 223 -12.81 19.83 16.13
N MET A 224 -12.41 18.61 15.79
CA MET A 224 -13.33 17.53 15.47
C MET A 224 -13.66 16.76 16.75
N ASN A 225 -14.94 16.65 17.09
CA ASN A 225 -15.36 15.74 18.14
C ASN A 225 -15.21 14.29 17.63
N ILE A 226 -14.00 13.77 17.74
CA ILE A 226 -13.62 12.45 17.25
C ILE A 226 -14.39 11.35 18.00
N SER A 227 -14.83 11.59 19.24
CA SER A 227 -15.61 10.64 20.03
C SER A 227 -16.97 10.31 19.41
N SER A 228 -17.65 11.27 18.77
CA SER A 228 -18.94 11.00 18.12
C SER A 228 -18.78 10.23 16.81
N VAL A 229 -17.71 10.47 16.06
CA VAL A 229 -17.36 9.69 14.87
C VAL A 229 -17.01 8.26 15.26
N PHE A 230 -16.23 8.08 16.33
CA PHE A 230 -15.93 6.75 16.85
C PHE A 230 -17.17 6.06 17.39
N ASN A 231 -18.08 6.71 18.10
CA ASN A 231 -19.29 6.04 18.59
C ASN A 231 -20.20 5.55 17.45
N VAL A 232 -20.29 6.30 16.35
CA VAL A 232 -21.02 5.87 15.13
C VAL A 232 -20.31 4.71 14.41
N LEU A 233 -18.99 4.61 14.55
CA LEU A 233 -18.17 3.54 13.96
C LEU A 233 -17.84 2.40 14.94
N ALA A 234 -18.11 2.55 16.23
CA ALA A 234 -17.88 1.55 17.26
C ALA A 234 -18.98 0.49 17.22
N ASP A 235 -20.21 0.87 16.84
CA ASP A 235 -21.23 -0.07 16.39
C ASP A 235 -20.80 -0.84 15.12
N SER A 236 -19.76 -0.37 14.42
CA SER A 236 -19.16 -1.08 13.28
C SER A 236 -17.96 -1.92 13.70
N GLN A 237 -18.17 -2.91 14.57
CA GLN A 237 -17.36 -4.16 14.67
C GLN A 237 -15.82 -4.01 14.69
N ILE A 238 -15.30 -2.87 15.13
CA ILE A 238 -13.88 -2.56 15.17
C ILE A 238 -13.65 -1.93 16.53
N ASP A 239 -12.90 -2.62 17.38
CA ASP A 239 -12.57 -2.12 18.71
C ASP A 239 -11.64 -0.91 18.58
N TYR A 240 -12.25 0.27 18.58
CA TYR A 240 -11.55 1.54 18.45
C TYR A 240 -11.08 2.11 19.80
N SER A 241 -11.40 1.44 20.91
CA SER A 241 -11.15 1.93 22.27
C SER A 241 -9.66 2.13 22.56
N ASN A 242 -8.81 1.19 22.14
CA ASN A 242 -7.34 1.31 22.26
C ASN A 242 -6.76 2.52 21.48
N PHE A 243 -7.42 3.00 20.42
CA PHE A 243 -6.96 4.18 19.68
C PHE A 243 -7.33 5.49 20.36
N LEU A 244 -8.32 5.51 21.25
CA LEU A 244 -8.61 6.70 22.05
C LEU A 244 -7.50 6.94 23.09
N GLU A 245 -6.90 5.88 23.63
CA GLU A 245 -5.76 5.99 24.54
C GLU A 245 -4.49 6.46 23.81
N ASP A 246 -4.15 5.88 22.65
CA ASP A 246 -2.97 6.30 21.86
C ASP A 246 -3.07 7.75 21.35
N ASN A 247 -4.26 8.21 20.93
CA ASN A 247 -4.44 9.60 20.47
C ASN A 247 -4.26 10.64 21.58
N ASN A 248 -4.49 10.29 22.85
CA ASN A 248 -4.34 11.21 23.98
C ASN A 248 -2.87 11.45 24.37
N SER A 249 -1.96 10.50 24.06
CA SER A 249 -0.51 10.66 24.25
C SER A 249 0.20 11.46 23.14
N ASP A 250 -0.42 11.63 21.97
CA ASP A 250 0.24 12.08 20.72
C ASP A 250 0.03 13.56 20.35
N LEU A 251 -0.55 14.38 21.25
CA LEU A 251 -0.67 15.84 21.05
C LEU A 251 0.69 16.52 20.78
N SER A 252 1.80 15.93 21.24
CA SER A 252 3.17 16.41 21.00
C SER A 252 3.68 16.26 19.56
N VAL A 253 2.98 15.50 18.70
CA VAL A 253 3.40 15.18 17.32
C VAL A 253 2.75 16.10 16.27
N THR A 254 1.70 16.84 16.63
CA THR A 254 1.01 17.77 15.72
C THR A 254 1.96 18.87 15.24
N GLY A 255 2.01 19.12 13.93
CA GLY A 255 2.93 20.09 13.34
C GLY A 255 4.40 19.66 13.32
N SER A 256 4.74 18.45 13.76
CA SER A 256 6.12 17.96 13.68
C SER A 256 6.57 17.78 12.22
N LEU A 257 7.75 18.29 11.90
CA LEU A 257 8.37 18.18 10.57
C LEU A 257 9.36 17.01 10.55
N THR A 258 8.85 15.81 10.83
CA THR A 258 9.67 14.60 10.76
C THR A 258 10.17 14.36 9.35
N LEU A 259 11.31 13.67 9.22
CA LEU A 259 11.86 13.31 7.91
C LEU A 259 10.84 12.51 7.07
N GLY A 260 10.09 11.60 7.71
CA GLY A 260 9.03 10.82 7.06
C GLY A 260 7.86 11.67 6.56
N TYR A 261 7.45 12.69 7.31
CA TYR A 261 6.42 13.63 6.88
C TYR A 261 6.89 14.43 5.66
N LEU A 262 8.06 15.09 5.77
CA LEU A 262 8.65 15.88 4.69
C LEU A 262 8.86 15.03 3.43
N ALA A 263 9.19 13.76 3.61
CA ALA A 263 9.40 12.85 2.49
C ALA A 263 8.13 12.59 1.69
N ARG A 264 7.01 12.35 2.38
CA ARG A 264 5.71 12.16 1.73
C ARG A 264 5.21 13.45 1.09
N VAL A 265 5.41 14.60 1.73
CA VAL A 265 5.13 15.93 1.16
C VAL A 265 5.91 16.14 -0.15
N GLY A 266 7.21 15.84 -0.16
CA GLY A 266 8.05 15.93 -1.35
C GLY A 266 7.56 15.02 -2.48
N ALA A 267 7.21 13.77 -2.17
CA ALA A 267 6.64 12.84 -3.15
C ALA A 267 5.32 13.36 -3.74
N GLY A 268 4.41 13.86 -2.89
CA GLY A 268 3.15 14.44 -3.34
C GLY A 268 3.31 15.71 -4.15
N PHE A 269 4.29 16.56 -3.83
CA PHE A 269 4.63 17.73 -4.64
C PHE A 269 5.13 17.33 -6.04
N ILE A 270 5.98 16.31 -6.15
CA ILE A 270 6.40 15.76 -7.45
C ILE A 270 5.17 15.29 -8.24
N ILE A 271 4.27 14.54 -7.62
CA ILE A 271 3.03 14.06 -8.25
C ILE A 271 2.17 15.24 -8.75
N LEU A 272 2.01 16.28 -7.93
CA LEU A 272 1.27 17.49 -8.26
C LEU A 272 1.85 18.23 -9.47
N VAL A 273 3.18 18.40 -9.53
CA VAL A 273 3.86 19.06 -10.64
C VAL A 273 3.64 18.35 -11.97
N TYR A 274 3.60 17.01 -11.98
CA TYR A 274 3.43 16.22 -13.20
C TYR A 274 1.97 15.88 -13.53
N TYR A 275 1.01 16.18 -12.66
CA TYR A 275 -0.42 15.88 -12.82
C TYR A 275 -0.97 16.30 -14.19
N ASP A 276 -0.95 17.60 -14.50
CA ASP A 276 -1.56 18.15 -15.72
C ASP A 276 -0.87 17.61 -16.97
N LYS A 277 0.46 17.46 -16.91
CA LYS A 277 1.27 17.01 -18.04
C LYS A 277 0.96 15.55 -18.40
N LEU A 278 0.94 14.67 -17.39
CA LEU A 278 0.78 13.23 -17.61
C LEU A 278 -0.67 12.82 -17.87
N THR A 279 -1.63 13.48 -17.23
CA THR A 279 -3.06 13.21 -17.48
C THR A 279 -3.52 13.70 -18.85
N LYS A 280 -2.92 14.78 -19.40
CA LYS A 280 -3.11 15.18 -20.80
C LYS A 280 -2.44 14.24 -21.79
N LEU A 281 -1.25 13.74 -21.46
CA LEU A 281 -0.51 12.79 -22.31
C LEU A 281 -1.24 11.44 -22.41
N ASN A 282 -1.77 10.95 -21.29
CA ASN A 282 -2.56 9.73 -21.23
C ASN A 282 -3.72 9.90 -20.24
N PRO A 283 -4.96 10.11 -20.73
CA PRO A 283 -6.14 10.27 -19.89
C PRO A 283 -6.37 9.10 -18.94
N ASN A 284 -5.88 7.90 -19.27
CA ASN A 284 -6.02 6.73 -18.40
C ASN A 284 -5.22 6.83 -17.09
N TYR A 285 -4.25 7.74 -17.00
CA TYR A 285 -3.53 8.01 -15.75
C TYR A 285 -4.35 8.84 -14.76
N PHE A 286 -5.41 9.51 -15.22
CA PHE A 286 -6.19 10.44 -14.41
C PHE A 286 -6.70 9.85 -13.09
N PRO A 287 -7.34 8.65 -13.04
CA PRO A 287 -7.84 8.08 -11.78
C PRO A 287 -6.73 7.88 -10.74
N TYR A 288 -5.56 7.41 -11.16
CA TYR A 288 -4.41 7.17 -10.30
C TYR A 288 -3.87 8.47 -9.71
N PHE A 289 -3.74 9.51 -10.53
CA PHE A 289 -3.31 10.82 -10.04
C PHE A 289 -4.32 11.46 -9.09
N THR A 290 -5.61 11.39 -9.39
CA THR A 290 -6.66 11.94 -8.53
C THR A 290 -6.62 11.28 -7.15
N LEU A 291 -6.53 9.96 -7.08
CA LEU A 291 -6.46 9.23 -5.81
C LEU A 291 -5.16 9.53 -5.05
N SER A 292 -4.02 9.60 -5.74
CA SER A 292 -2.74 10.03 -5.15
C SER A 292 -2.82 11.43 -4.54
N LEU A 293 -3.40 12.39 -5.26
CA LEU A 293 -3.51 13.78 -4.79
C LEU A 293 -4.46 13.91 -3.60
N ILE A 294 -5.59 13.19 -3.61
CA ILE A 294 -6.46 13.09 -2.43
C ILE A 294 -5.66 12.53 -1.25
N GLY A 295 -4.87 11.48 -1.47
CA GLY A 295 -4.07 10.86 -0.41
C GLY A 295 -3.05 11.79 0.23
N ILE A 296 -2.30 12.56 -0.56
CA ILE A 296 -1.35 13.51 0.03
C ILE A 296 -2.07 14.65 0.78
N PHE A 297 -3.23 15.10 0.33
CA PHE A 297 -3.98 16.13 1.06
C PHE A 297 -4.52 15.61 2.37
N MET A 298 -5.11 14.40 2.35
CA MET A 298 -5.54 13.73 3.57
C MET A 298 -4.37 13.52 4.52
N TYR A 299 -3.18 13.17 4.00
CA TYR A 299 -1.98 13.02 4.80
C TYR A 299 -1.59 14.34 5.47
N ASN A 300 -1.45 15.41 4.70
CA ASN A 300 -1.05 16.71 5.24
C ASN A 300 -2.06 17.29 6.24
N SER A 301 -3.36 17.08 6.00
CA SER A 301 -4.42 17.66 6.85
C SER A 301 -4.75 16.85 8.10
N PHE A 302 -4.55 15.53 8.07
CA PHE A 302 -5.10 14.62 9.08
C PHE A 302 -4.11 13.54 9.53
N SER A 303 -2.81 13.69 9.29
CA SER A 303 -1.81 12.67 9.70
C SER A 303 -1.80 12.37 11.19
N THR A 304 -2.29 13.30 12.03
CA THR A 304 -2.38 13.14 13.48
C THR A 304 -3.61 12.34 13.94
N ILE A 305 -4.56 12.06 13.04
CA ILE A 305 -5.75 11.27 13.34
C ILE A 305 -5.53 9.85 12.82
N PHE A 306 -5.21 8.93 13.73
CA PHE A 306 -4.80 7.56 13.37
C PHE A 306 -5.81 6.82 12.47
N PHE A 307 -7.11 6.95 12.77
CA PHE A 307 -8.19 6.38 11.96
C PHE A 307 -8.17 6.88 10.50
N ILE A 308 -8.03 8.20 10.32
CA ILE A 308 -7.91 8.79 8.98
C ILE A 308 -6.62 8.32 8.32
N GLY A 309 -5.53 8.17 9.08
CA GLY A 309 -4.28 7.56 8.60
C GLY A 309 -4.49 6.18 7.97
N ARG A 310 -5.30 5.30 8.59
CA ARG A 310 -5.62 3.99 8.02
C ARG A 310 -6.40 4.09 6.71
N ILE A 311 -7.43 4.94 6.63
CA ILE A 311 -8.16 5.16 5.37
C ILE A 311 -7.23 5.75 4.31
N ASN A 312 -6.35 6.67 4.72
CA ASN A 312 -5.45 7.37 3.82
C ASN A 312 -4.42 6.44 3.16
N ASN A 313 -4.00 5.36 3.82
CA ASN A 313 -3.08 4.38 3.22
C ASN A 313 -3.60 3.82 1.89
N TYR A 314 -4.92 3.66 1.72
CA TYR A 314 -5.53 3.27 0.45
C TYR A 314 -5.26 4.27 -0.68
N PHE A 315 -5.34 5.57 -0.38
CA PHE A 315 -5.08 6.63 -1.35
C PHE A 315 -3.57 6.78 -1.61
N LEU A 316 -2.75 6.73 -0.56
CA LEU A 316 -1.29 6.82 -0.69
C LEU A 316 -0.70 5.66 -1.49
N LEU A 317 -1.34 4.48 -1.53
CA LEU A 317 -0.90 3.37 -2.40
C LEU A 317 -0.80 3.81 -3.87
N PHE A 318 -1.65 4.73 -4.32
CA PHE A 318 -1.63 5.21 -5.70
C PHE A 318 -0.36 6.01 -6.04
N HIS A 319 0.41 6.47 -5.04
CA HIS A 319 1.73 7.06 -5.25
C HIS A 319 2.67 6.10 -5.99
N VAL A 320 2.54 4.79 -5.74
CA VAL A 320 3.30 3.74 -6.44
C VAL A 320 3.11 3.81 -7.96
N PHE A 321 1.87 4.01 -8.41
CA PHE A 321 1.53 4.09 -9.84
C PHE A 321 1.97 5.42 -10.43
N THR A 322 1.63 6.54 -9.77
CA THR A 322 1.93 7.86 -10.31
C THR A 322 3.43 8.12 -10.40
N LEU A 323 4.20 7.69 -9.40
CA LEU A 323 5.67 7.80 -9.44
C LEU A 323 6.24 6.89 -10.54
N ALA A 324 5.71 5.68 -10.73
CA ALA A 324 6.11 4.81 -11.84
C ALA A 324 5.85 5.48 -13.21
N PHE A 325 4.70 6.12 -13.41
CA PHE A 325 4.38 6.85 -14.63
C PHE A 325 5.29 8.07 -14.84
N ILE A 326 5.61 8.80 -13.76
CA ILE A 326 6.52 9.95 -13.81
C ILE A 326 7.93 9.52 -14.22
N ILE A 327 8.47 8.46 -13.62
CA ILE A 327 9.82 7.99 -13.96
C ILE A 327 9.89 7.45 -15.38
N ASP A 328 8.89 6.67 -15.84
CA ASP A 328 8.82 6.22 -17.25
C ASP A 328 8.79 7.42 -18.21
N TYR A 329 7.99 8.44 -17.90
CA TYR A 329 7.93 9.68 -18.67
C TYR A 329 9.26 10.43 -18.71
N LEU A 330 9.95 10.57 -17.58
CA LEU A 330 11.22 11.29 -17.49
C LEU A 330 12.32 10.59 -18.29
N PHE A 331 12.39 9.26 -18.24
CA PHE A 331 13.33 8.50 -19.07
C PHE A 331 13.05 8.67 -20.57
N ARG A 332 11.78 8.64 -20.98
CA ARG A 332 11.38 8.86 -22.39
C ARG A 332 11.66 10.28 -22.86
N SER A 333 11.49 11.26 -21.97
CA SER A 333 11.76 12.67 -22.23
C SER A 333 13.24 13.05 -22.11
N LYS A 334 14.14 12.06 -22.00
CA LYS A 334 15.59 12.21 -21.85
C LYS A 334 16.02 13.00 -20.59
N GLN A 335 15.14 13.17 -19.61
CA GLN A 335 15.43 13.83 -18.33
C GLN A 335 15.99 12.82 -17.30
N LYS A 336 17.03 12.09 -17.69
CA LYS A 336 17.58 10.96 -16.92
C LYS A 336 18.11 11.37 -15.55
N LEU A 337 18.71 12.57 -15.44
CA LEU A 337 19.23 13.07 -14.17
C LEU A 337 18.12 13.21 -13.12
N MET A 338 17.00 13.83 -13.48
CA MET A 338 15.83 13.98 -12.60
C MET A 338 15.24 12.62 -12.22
N ALA A 339 15.08 11.71 -13.19
CA ALA A 339 14.59 10.36 -12.93
C ALA A 339 15.48 9.62 -11.92
N ASN A 340 16.80 9.64 -12.14
CA ASN A 340 17.77 8.99 -11.26
C ASN A 340 17.82 9.65 -9.87
N ALA A 341 17.67 10.97 -9.77
CA ALA A 341 17.61 11.67 -8.48
C ALA A 341 16.38 11.23 -7.66
N ILE A 342 15.21 11.12 -8.27
CA ILE A 342 13.99 10.64 -7.60
C ILE A 342 14.15 9.16 -7.18
N LEU A 343 14.69 8.30 -8.05
CA LEU A 343 14.96 6.90 -7.70
C LEU A 343 15.96 6.77 -6.55
N LEU A 344 17.05 7.54 -6.57
CA LEU A 344 18.05 7.56 -5.50
C LEU A 344 17.44 8.05 -4.19
N TYR A 345 16.61 9.08 -4.24
CA TYR A 345 15.90 9.60 -3.09
C TYR A 345 15.04 8.51 -2.40
N PHE A 346 14.24 7.77 -3.16
CA PHE A 346 13.46 6.67 -2.59
C PHE A 346 14.32 5.49 -2.14
N LEU A 347 15.47 5.27 -2.76
CA LEU A 347 16.42 4.25 -2.31
C LEU A 347 17.05 4.64 -0.95
N ILE A 348 17.37 5.91 -0.74
CA ILE A 348 17.85 6.43 0.55
C ILE A 348 16.76 6.25 1.62
N LEU A 349 15.51 6.60 1.32
CA LEU A 349 14.38 6.38 2.23
C LEU A 349 14.21 4.89 2.59
N PHE A 350 14.34 4.01 1.61
CA PHE A 350 14.27 2.57 1.84
C PHE A 350 15.32 2.07 2.82
N PHE A 351 16.60 2.46 2.65
CA PHE A 351 17.66 2.08 3.58
C PHE A 351 17.49 2.73 4.96
N SER A 352 16.96 3.95 5.01
CA SER A 352 16.61 4.62 6.26
C SER A 352 15.50 3.88 7.01
N ASN A 353 14.44 3.45 6.31
CA ASN A 353 13.35 2.67 6.89
C ASN A 353 13.84 1.32 7.45
N ILE A 354 14.75 0.63 6.75
CA ILE A 354 15.39 -0.58 7.27
C ILE A 354 16.18 -0.27 8.55
N TYR A 355 16.99 0.79 8.55
CA TYR A 355 17.82 1.17 9.69
C TYR A 355 17.00 1.39 10.97
N TYR A 356 15.89 2.13 10.84
CA TYR A 356 14.97 2.42 11.94
C TYR A 356 14.01 1.27 12.27
N SER A 357 14.09 0.13 11.58
CA SER A 357 13.15 -0.98 11.70
C SER A 357 11.70 -0.52 11.56
N ASP A 358 11.45 0.32 10.55
CA ASP A 358 10.10 0.76 10.24
C ASP A 358 9.19 -0.46 10.05
N ASN A 359 7.98 -0.42 10.58
CA ASN A 359 7.05 -1.54 10.55
C ASN A 359 7.60 -2.84 11.22
N GLY A 360 8.59 -2.76 12.11
CA GLY A 360 9.21 -3.95 12.71
C GLY A 360 9.95 -4.83 11.69
N SER A 361 10.40 -4.24 10.58
CA SER A 361 11.03 -4.96 9.46
C SER A 361 12.43 -5.49 9.77
N ALA A 362 13.06 -5.11 10.88
CA ALA A 362 14.40 -5.55 11.26
C ALA A 362 14.53 -5.91 12.76
N PRO A 363 15.33 -6.93 13.12
CA PRO A 363 16.10 -7.80 12.23
C PRO A 363 15.21 -8.80 11.48
N TYR A 364 15.53 -9.04 10.22
CA TYR A 364 14.83 -10.01 9.39
C TYR A 364 15.31 -11.44 9.71
N LYS A 365 14.36 -12.38 9.82
CA LYS A 365 14.62 -13.80 10.02
C LYS A 365 13.70 -14.63 9.14
N PHE A 366 14.23 -15.69 8.56
CA PHE A 366 13.42 -16.74 7.93
C PHE A 366 12.96 -17.75 8.98
N ILE A 367 11.86 -18.43 8.71
CA ILE A 367 11.47 -19.62 9.45
C ILE A 367 12.55 -20.71 9.34
N ALA A 368 12.78 -21.42 10.44
CA ALA A 368 13.58 -22.64 10.45
C ALA A 368 12.63 -23.82 10.25
N PHE A 369 12.84 -24.59 9.18
CA PHE A 369 12.08 -25.80 8.87
C PHE A 369 12.63 -27.02 9.60
#